data_AF-A0A4U5WBL0-F1
#
_entry.id   AF-A0A4U5WBL0-F1
#
_cell.length_a   1.000
_cell.length_b   1.000
_cell.length_c   1.000
_cell.angle_alpha   90.00
_cell.angle_beta   90.00
_cell.angle_gamma   90.00
#
_symmetry.space_group_name_H-M   'P 1'
#
loop_
_entity.id
_entity.type
_entity.pdbx_description
1 polymer ?
#
loop_
_entity_poly.entity_id
_entity_poly.type
_entity_poly.pdbx_seq_one_letter_code
_entity_poly.pdbx_strand_id
1 'polypeptide(L)'
;MMVSEAEYLEYLRAERRGYAWVMQYHGGLTPAEAHRAAAEQNPYEAEDDPYRTLVFHDEAWHWAMQAIHGERYASEHPELAHPSPAYQALT
;
A
#
# COMPACT_ATOMS: atom_id res chain seq x y z
N MET A 1 13.09 17.41 -7.49
CA MET A 1 12.84 18.27 -6.32
C MET A 1 12.66 17.30 -5.15
N MET A 2 13.43 17.45 -4.06
CA MET A 2 13.25 16.56 -2.89
C MET A 2 11.88 16.85 -2.28
N VAL A 3 11.12 15.79 -1.99
CA VAL A 3 9.85 15.85 -1.26
C VAL A 3 10.15 16.30 0.17
N SER A 4 9.35 17.20 0.74
CA SER A 4 9.51 17.59 2.15
C SER A 4 9.15 16.44 3.10
N GLU A 5 9.64 16.48 4.35
CA GLU A 5 9.27 15.49 5.38
C GLU A 5 7.74 15.39 5.55
N ALA A 6 7.04 16.52 5.50
CA ALA A 6 5.58 16.56 5.63
C ALA A 6 4.88 15.86 4.47
N GLU A 7 5.25 16.17 3.23
CA GLU A 7 4.70 15.53 2.03
C GLU A 7 5.01 14.02 2.01
N TYR A 8 6.23 13.62 2.39
CA TYR A 8 6.58 12.20 2.52
C TYR A 8 5.71 11.47 3.55
N LEU A 9 5.52 12.06 4.72
CA LEU A 9 4.69 11.45 5.76
C LEU A 9 3.24 11.32 5.32
N GLU A 10 2.74 12.25 4.50
CA GLU A 10 1.41 12.14 3.88
C GLU A 10 1.36 10.98 2.88
N TYR A 11 2.34 10.83 2.01
CA TYR A 11 2.43 9.69 1.08
C TYR A 11 2.51 8.36 1.83
N LEU A 12 3.40 8.25 2.82
CA LEU A 12 3.55 7.03 3.61
C LEU A 12 2.25 6.66 4.35
N ARG A 13 1.52 7.65 4.85
CA ARG A 13 0.21 7.42 5.49
C ARG A 13 -0.83 6.94 4.48
N ALA A 14 -0.88 7.51 3.29
CA ALA A 14 -1.79 7.10 2.23
C ALA A 14 -1.52 5.65 1.79
N GLU A 15 -0.25 5.30 1.54
CA GLU A 15 0.19 3.95 1.20
C GLU A 15 -0.19 2.93 2.28
N ARG A 16 0.16 3.23 3.55
CA ARG A 16 -0.17 2.34 4.67
C ARG A 16 -1.69 2.19 4.86
N ARG A 17 -2.46 3.26 4.65
CA ARG A 17 -3.92 3.23 4.73
C ARG A 17 -4.51 2.34 3.64
N GLY A 18 -4.05 2.49 2.40
CA GLY A 18 -4.46 1.66 1.27
C GLY A 18 -4.14 0.18 1.51
N TYR A 19 -2.88 -0.13 1.84
CA TYR A 19 -2.44 -1.51 2.07
C TYR A 19 -3.23 -2.16 3.22
N ALA A 20 -3.36 -1.47 4.36
CA ALA A 20 -4.12 -2.00 5.50
C ALA A 20 -5.59 -2.25 5.14
N TRP A 21 -6.22 -1.36 4.38
CA TRP A 21 -7.59 -1.56 3.94
C TRP A 21 -7.74 -2.83 3.09
N VAL A 22 -6.81 -3.08 2.14
CA VAL A 22 -6.87 -4.29 1.29
C VAL A 22 -6.62 -5.54 2.12
N MET A 23 -5.64 -5.53 3.02
CA MET A 23 -5.36 -6.67 3.89
C MET A 23 -6.54 -7.00 4.81
N GLN A 24 -7.29 -5.99 5.26
CA GLN A 24 -8.50 -6.21 6.03
C GLN A 24 -9.65 -6.73 5.16
N TYR A 25 -9.95 -6.05 4.06
CA TYR A 25 -11.15 -6.31 3.27
C TYR A 25 -11.04 -7.55 2.37
N HIS A 26 -9.87 -7.74 1.75
CA HIS A 26 -9.59 -8.88 0.86
C HIS A 26 -8.76 -9.97 1.55
N GLY A 27 -7.85 -9.60 2.45
CA GLY A 27 -6.96 -10.54 3.14
C GLY A 27 -7.53 -11.14 4.43
N GLY A 28 -8.67 -10.62 4.94
CA GLY A 28 -9.32 -11.11 6.15
C GLY A 28 -8.56 -10.83 7.45
N LEU A 29 -7.56 -9.95 7.44
CA LEU A 29 -6.83 -9.56 8.64
C LEU A 29 -7.70 -8.70 9.57
N THR A 30 -7.44 -8.79 10.87
CA THR A 30 -7.98 -7.82 11.82
C THR A 30 -7.35 -6.44 11.57
N PRO A 31 -8.00 -5.33 12.00
CA PRO A 31 -7.43 -3.99 11.82
C PRO A 31 -6.00 -3.84 12.37
N ALA A 32 -5.71 -4.44 13.53
CA ALA A 32 -4.38 -4.39 14.14
C ALA A 32 -3.31 -5.13 13.31
N GLU A 33 -3.66 -6.31 12.78
CA GLU A 33 -2.77 -7.08 11.92
C GLU A 33 -2.53 -6.39 10.58
N ALA A 34 -3.58 -5.81 10.00
CA ALA A 34 -3.50 -5.06 8.75
C ALA A 34 -2.60 -3.82 8.89
N HIS A 35 -2.72 -3.07 9.99
CA HIS A 35 -1.84 -1.94 10.28
C HIS A 35 -0.38 -2.36 10.47
N ARG A 36 -0.13 -3.47 11.16
CA ARG A 36 1.22 -4.02 11.31
C ARG A 36 1.80 -4.42 9.96
N ALA A 37 1.04 -5.16 9.15
CA ALA A 37 1.48 -5.58 7.81
C ALA A 37 1.78 -4.38 6.91
N ALA A 38 0.96 -3.32 6.97
CA ALA A 38 1.20 -2.09 6.23
C ALA A 38 2.49 -1.38 6.65
N ALA A 39 2.82 -1.36 7.95
CA ALA A 39 4.05 -0.77 8.45
C ALA A 39 5.30 -1.57 8.08
N GLU A 40 5.19 -2.90 7.98
CA GLU A 40 6.25 -3.79 7.53
C GLU A 40 6.49 -3.66 6.01
N GLN A 41 5.42 -3.60 5.21
CA GLN A 41 5.52 -3.43 3.74
C GLN A 41 6.04 -2.05 3.35
N ASN A 42 5.60 -1.00 4.05
CA ASN A 42 5.99 0.38 3.79
C ASN A 42 6.70 0.94 5.01
N PRO A 43 8.00 0.62 5.22
CA PRO A 43 8.77 1.16 6.33
C PRO A 43 8.99 2.67 6.17
N TYR A 44 9.33 3.32 7.28
CA TYR A 44 9.80 4.72 7.22
C TYR A 44 11.23 4.76 6.69
N GLU A 45 11.49 5.68 5.78
CA GLU A 45 12.78 5.95 5.14
C GLU A 45 13.28 7.32 5.63
N ALA A 46 14.53 7.37 6.11
CA ALA A 46 15.11 8.59 6.66
C ALA A 46 15.38 9.64 5.58
N GLU A 47 15.43 10.94 5.94
CA GLU A 47 15.66 12.06 5.01
C GLU A 47 16.98 11.98 4.24
N ASP A 48 17.97 11.31 4.82
CA ASP A 48 19.27 11.06 4.21
C ASP A 48 19.34 9.73 3.44
N ASP A 49 18.25 8.95 3.36
CA ASP A 49 18.22 7.72 2.59
C ASP A 49 18.22 8.04 1.09
N PRO A 50 19.26 7.60 0.33
CA PRO A 50 19.38 7.90 -1.09
C PRO A 50 18.28 7.26 -1.94
N TYR A 51 17.53 6.31 -1.38
CA TYR A 51 16.42 5.63 -2.05
C TYR A 51 15.05 6.08 -1.56
N ARG A 52 14.98 7.07 -0.65
CA ARG A 52 13.71 7.62 -0.17
C ARG A 52 12.81 7.98 -1.34
N THR A 53 11.54 7.56 -1.30
CA THR A 53 10.52 7.81 -2.33
C THR A 53 10.74 7.13 -3.70
N LEU A 54 11.74 6.24 -3.84
CA LEU A 54 11.86 5.42 -5.07
C LEU A 54 10.86 4.26 -5.11
N VAL A 55 10.25 3.92 -3.98
CA VAL A 55 9.12 2.99 -3.91
C VAL A 55 7.88 3.73 -4.40
N PHE A 56 7.30 3.28 -5.53
CA PHE A 56 6.16 3.93 -6.17
C PHE A 56 4.94 3.99 -5.23
N HIS A 57 4.60 5.18 -4.76
CA HIS A 57 3.51 5.45 -3.81
C HIS A 57 2.09 5.45 -4.43
N ASP A 58 1.83 4.58 -5.40
CA ASP A 58 0.49 4.37 -5.98
C ASP A 58 0.15 2.87 -6.15
N GLU A 59 0.95 2.00 -5.53
CA GLU A 59 0.89 0.56 -5.76
C GLU A 59 0.38 -0.23 -4.54
N ALA A 60 -0.06 0.42 -3.46
CA ALA A 60 -0.59 -0.27 -2.27
C ALA A 60 -1.64 -1.35 -2.61
N TRP A 61 -2.53 -1.09 -3.56
CA TRP A 61 -3.47 -2.10 -4.07
C TRP A 61 -2.76 -3.27 -4.73
N HIS A 62 -1.83 -2.99 -5.65
CA HIS A 62 -1.10 -4.01 -6.39
C HIS A 62 -0.28 -4.90 -5.45
N TRP A 63 0.49 -4.30 -4.56
CA TRP A 63 1.32 -5.03 -3.60
C TRP A 63 0.48 -5.85 -2.63
N ALA A 64 -0.64 -5.32 -2.13
CA ALA A 64 -1.51 -6.07 -1.23
C ALA A 64 -2.21 -7.23 -1.95
N MET A 65 -2.67 -7.04 -3.20
CA MET A 65 -3.26 -8.13 -3.97
C MET A 65 -2.25 -9.21 -4.32
N GLN A 66 -1.02 -8.82 -4.65
CA GLN A 66 0.07 -9.77 -4.85
C GLN A 66 0.40 -10.54 -3.57
N ALA A 67 0.37 -9.90 -2.40
CA ALA A 67 0.58 -10.58 -1.13
C ALA A 67 -0.52 -11.60 -0.80
N ILE A 68 -1.76 -11.33 -1.19
CA ILE A 68 -2.92 -12.20 -0.93
C ILE A 68 -3.03 -13.35 -1.95
N HIS A 69 -2.86 -13.04 -3.23
CA HIS A 69 -3.19 -13.93 -4.34
C HIS A 69 -1.97 -14.40 -5.14
N GLY A 70 -0.78 -13.84 -4.89
CA GLY A 70 0.46 -14.14 -5.61
C GLY A 70 0.69 -13.27 -6.85
N GLU A 71 1.85 -13.43 -7.49
CA GLU A 71 2.31 -12.59 -8.60
C GLU A 71 1.39 -12.58 -9.83
N ARG A 72 0.63 -13.67 -10.04
CA ARG A 72 -0.27 -13.84 -11.19
C ARG A 72 -1.69 -13.34 -10.94
N TYR A 73 -1.96 -12.72 -9.80
CA TYR A 73 -3.32 -12.37 -9.40
C TYR A 73 -4.08 -11.60 -10.46
N ALA A 74 -3.46 -10.65 -11.17
CA ALA A 74 -4.18 -9.84 -12.16
C ALA A 74 -4.66 -10.67 -13.37
N SER A 75 -3.99 -11.79 -13.67
CA SER A 75 -4.41 -12.71 -14.74
C SER A 75 -5.41 -13.76 -14.25
N GLU A 76 -5.26 -14.21 -13.00
CA GLU A 76 -6.13 -15.23 -12.37
C GLU A 76 -7.43 -14.63 -11.83
N HIS A 77 -7.38 -13.37 -11.43
CA HIS A 77 -8.44 -12.53 -10.86
C HIS A 77 -8.49 -11.17 -11.59
N PRO A 78 -8.90 -11.14 -12.87
CA PRO A 78 -8.93 -9.91 -13.66
C PRO A 78 -9.85 -8.83 -13.06
N GLU A 79 -10.86 -9.22 -12.28
CA GLU A 79 -11.72 -8.31 -11.52
C GLU A 79 -10.97 -7.53 -10.42
N LEU A 80 -9.82 -8.01 -9.98
CA LEU A 80 -8.96 -7.37 -8.98
C LEU A 80 -7.78 -6.60 -9.61
N ALA A 81 -7.64 -6.62 -10.94
CA ALA A 81 -6.55 -5.94 -11.63
C ALA A 81 -6.56 -4.42 -11.40
N HIS A 82 -7.73 -3.85 -11.09
CA HIS A 82 -7.89 -2.44 -10.76
C HIS A 82 -8.53 -2.25 -9.38
N PRO A 83 -8.17 -1.17 -8.65
CA PRO A 83 -8.78 -0.87 -7.37
C PRO A 83 -10.28 -0.71 -7.44
N SER A 84 -10.98 -1.26 -6.45
CA SER A 84 -12.42 -1.07 -6.32
C SER A 84 -12.79 0.39 -6.03
N PRO A 85 -14.01 0.85 -6.34
CA PRO A 85 -14.45 2.20 -5.98
C PRO A 85 -14.37 2.50 -4.48
N ALA A 86 -14.59 1.48 -3.63
CA ALA A 86 -14.49 1.62 -2.17
C ALA A 86 -13.05 1.90 -1.73
N TYR A 87 -12.07 1.27 -2.39
CA TYR A 87 -10.66 1.58 -2.18
C TYR A 87 -10.29 2.98 -2.68
N GLN A 88 -10.78 3.36 -3.86
CA GLN A 88 -10.51 4.68 -4.44
C GLN A 88 -11.08 5.83 -3.59
N ALA A 89 -12.13 5.57 -2.81
CA ALA A 89 -12.71 6.54 -1.88
C ALA A 89 -11.90 6.73 -0.58
N LEU A 90 -10.77 6.04 -0.40
CA LEU A 90 -9.89 6.22 0.75
C LEU A 90 -9.10 7.53 0.72
N THR A 91 -9.21 8.35 -0.32
CA THR A 91 -8.50 9.64 -0.49
C THR A 91 -8.87 10.65 0.59
#